data_AF-A0A0N0VAU6-F1
#
_entry.id   AF-A0A0N0VAU6-F1
#
_cell.length_a   1.000
_cell.length_b   1.000
_cell.length_c   1.000
_cell.angle_alpha   90.00
_cell.angle_beta   90.00
_cell.angle_gamma   90.00
#
_symmetry.space_group_name_H-M   'P 1'
#
loop_
_entity.id
_entity.type
_entity.pdbx_description
1 polymer ?
#
loop_
_entity_poly.entity_id
_entity_poly.type
_entity_poly.pdbx_seq_one_letter_code
_entity_poly.pdbx_strand_id
1 'polypeptide(L)'
;MKDYFLAEWTKTRKIQLLVIGIAFLSFSSMIGLGIYFANRDVLIDGTQSLVLWGQLTFYNSTLLYPPMLAIIAGLLLVPEFERKTLDMLKANQVSMRKLYLGKLMSSFLLILPIQLLLLLIFIVAAKIDGISFDLSLATHVKWIALSLLSSFPIITLQSYITVKTRNFSKGVGVATIGSMLNFVLIFINESFTKFFPYSQPMIGLRSRALQDMTFLEFILFITVNIVFSFIFYQLTIKNLENSK
;
A
#
# COMPACT_ATOMS: atom_id res chain seq x y z
N MET A 1 -5.23 -18.23 -16.94
CA MET A 1 -4.99 -17.18 -15.92
C MET A 1 -6.28 -16.86 -15.17
N LYS A 2 -7.41 -16.71 -15.87
CA LYS A 2 -8.73 -16.49 -15.27
C LYS A 2 -9.07 -17.49 -14.16
N ASP A 3 -8.88 -18.79 -14.39
CA ASP A 3 -9.23 -19.84 -13.40
C ASP A 3 -8.36 -19.79 -12.15
N TYR A 4 -7.06 -19.48 -12.32
CA TYR A 4 -6.13 -19.29 -11.21
C TYR A 4 -6.55 -18.10 -10.35
N PHE A 5 -6.88 -16.97 -10.99
CA PHE A 5 -7.36 -15.80 -10.27
C PHE A 5 -8.68 -16.08 -9.53
N LEU A 6 -9.66 -16.72 -10.17
CA LEU A 6 -10.94 -17.04 -9.55
C LEU A 6 -10.79 -17.99 -8.34
N ALA A 7 -9.91 -18.99 -8.46
CA ALA A 7 -9.60 -19.89 -7.35
C ALA A 7 -9.00 -19.12 -6.17
N GLU A 8 -8.00 -18.28 -6.41
CA GLU A 8 -7.36 -17.46 -5.37
C GLU A 8 -8.32 -16.44 -4.76
N TRP A 9 -9.16 -15.80 -5.58
CA TRP A 9 -10.19 -14.88 -5.13
C TRP A 9 -11.24 -15.56 -4.25
N THR A 10 -11.56 -16.83 -4.52
CA THR A 10 -12.53 -17.60 -3.73
C THR A 10 -11.95 -17.99 -2.37
N LYS A 11 -10.66 -18.37 -2.31
CA LYS A 11 -9.95 -18.67 -1.06
C LYS A 11 -9.78 -17.46 -0.14
N THR A 12 -9.79 -16.25 -0.72
CA THR A 12 -9.48 -15.02 -0.02
C THR A 12 -10.54 -14.68 1.04
N ARG A 13 -10.13 -14.49 2.30
CA ARG A 13 -10.98 -14.03 3.40
C ARG A 13 -11.23 -12.51 3.31
N LYS A 14 -11.98 -12.11 2.28
CA LYS A 14 -12.18 -10.69 1.87
C LYS A 14 -12.60 -9.79 3.04
N ILE A 15 -13.63 -10.20 3.78
CA ILE A 15 -14.18 -9.40 4.89
C ILE A 15 -13.11 -9.15 5.96
N GLN A 16 -12.37 -10.18 6.36
CA GLN A 16 -11.30 -10.04 7.36
C GLN A 16 -10.21 -9.08 6.89
N LEU A 17 -9.77 -9.19 5.63
CA LEU A 17 -8.75 -8.33 5.05
C LEU A 17 -9.22 -6.87 4.89
N LEU A 18 -10.48 -6.68 4.51
CA LEU A 18 -11.08 -5.34 4.42
C LEU A 18 -11.25 -4.71 5.80
N VAL A 19 -11.68 -5.47 6.82
CA VAL A 19 -11.79 -4.97 8.21
C VAL A 19 -10.42 -4.51 8.73
N ILE A 20 -9.36 -5.29 8.48
CA ILE A 20 -7.99 -4.88 8.83
C ILE A 20 -7.63 -3.57 8.11
N GLY A 21 -7.89 -3.49 6.80
CA GLY A 21 -7.63 -2.29 6.01
C GLY A 21 -8.36 -1.05 6.53
N ILE A 22 -9.65 -1.20 6.83
CA ILE A 22 -10.49 -0.15 7.39
C ILE A 22 -9.97 0.25 8.77
N ALA A 23 -9.59 -0.69 9.63
CA ALA A 23 -9.07 -0.37 10.97
C ALA A 23 -7.79 0.49 10.91
N PHE A 24 -6.82 0.10 10.07
CA PHE A 24 -5.59 0.86 9.87
C PHE A 24 -5.87 2.25 9.29
N LEU A 25 -6.75 2.33 8.28
CA LEU A 25 -7.13 3.59 7.67
C LEU A 25 -7.85 4.52 8.67
N SER A 26 -8.84 4.01 9.41
CA SER A 26 -9.58 4.77 10.41
C SER A 26 -8.66 5.31 11.50
N PHE A 27 -7.76 4.46 12.04
CA PHE A 27 -6.80 4.89 13.05
C PHE A 27 -5.88 6.00 12.52
N SER A 28 -5.33 5.84 11.31
CA SER A 28 -4.51 6.88 10.69
C SER A 28 -5.28 8.18 10.40
N SER A 29 -6.54 8.05 10.00
CA SER A 29 -7.39 9.19 9.64
C SER A 29 -7.78 9.98 10.88
N MET A 30 -8.03 9.33 12.02
CA MET A 30 -8.27 10.00 13.29
C MET A 30 -7.09 10.90 13.68
N ILE A 31 -5.85 10.41 13.52
CA ILE A 31 -4.64 11.19 13.80
C ILE A 31 -4.55 12.39 12.84
N GLY A 32 -4.66 12.15 11.54
CA GLY A 32 -4.54 13.20 10.52
C GLY A 32 -5.60 14.28 10.63
N LEU A 33 -6.87 13.89 10.78
CA LEU A 33 -7.98 14.82 10.97
C LEU A 33 -7.87 15.57 12.30
N GLY A 34 -7.47 14.89 13.38
CA GLY A 34 -7.27 15.52 14.67
C GLY A 34 -6.23 16.64 14.61
N ILE A 35 -5.10 16.40 13.94
CA ILE A 35 -4.06 17.42 13.72
C ILE A 35 -4.58 18.57 12.86
N TYR A 36 -5.31 18.26 11.79
CA TYR A 36 -5.88 19.28 10.92
C TYR A 36 -6.85 20.22 11.68
N PHE A 37 -7.85 19.65 12.35
CA PHE A 37 -8.86 20.45 13.06
C PHE A 37 -8.28 21.19 14.26
N ALA A 38 -7.27 20.64 14.94
CA ALA A 38 -6.59 21.33 16.04
C ALA A 38 -5.81 22.57 15.60
N ASN A 39 -5.36 22.63 14.34
CA ASN A 39 -4.58 23.75 13.80
C ASN A 39 -5.39 24.61 12.81
N ARG A 40 -6.71 24.39 12.74
CA ARG A 40 -7.59 24.93 11.71
C ARG A 40 -7.52 26.46 11.63
N ASP A 41 -7.52 27.12 12.78
CA ASP A 41 -7.61 28.58 12.91
C ASP A 41 -6.35 29.32 12.43
N VAL A 42 -5.24 28.61 12.23
CA VAL A 42 -3.95 29.19 11.83
C VAL A 42 -3.67 28.94 10.34
N LEU A 43 -4.57 28.25 9.63
CA LEU A 43 -4.38 27.90 8.23
C LEU A 43 -4.65 29.10 7.31
N ILE A 44 -3.77 29.27 6.32
CA ILE A 44 -3.92 30.29 5.28
C ILE A 44 -5.11 29.92 4.39
N ASP A 45 -6.01 30.88 4.17
CA ASP A 45 -7.17 30.72 3.30
C ASP A 45 -6.75 30.23 1.90
N GLY A 46 -7.52 29.29 1.35
CA GLY A 46 -7.22 28.65 0.07
C GLY A 46 -6.25 27.45 0.14
N THR A 47 -5.46 27.28 1.21
CA THR A 47 -4.55 26.12 1.36
C THR A 47 -5.18 24.90 2.04
N GLN A 48 -6.36 25.11 2.61
CA GLN A 48 -7.08 24.24 3.53
C GLN A 48 -7.27 22.81 2.97
N SER A 49 -7.67 22.69 1.71
CA SER A 49 -7.86 21.39 1.03
C SER A 49 -6.57 20.57 0.95
N LEU A 50 -5.45 21.22 0.62
CA LEU A 50 -4.15 20.56 0.48
C LEU A 50 -3.60 20.16 1.85
N VAL A 51 -3.73 21.03 2.85
CA VAL A 51 -3.30 20.71 4.22
C VAL A 51 -4.11 19.54 4.78
N LEU A 52 -5.43 19.54 4.59
CA LEU A 52 -6.30 18.43 4.98
C LEU A 52 -5.84 17.11 4.35
N TRP A 53 -5.60 17.11 3.04
CA TRP A 53 -5.11 15.92 2.33
C TRP A 53 -3.76 15.46 2.86
N GLY A 54 -2.82 16.39 3.05
CA GLY A 54 -1.49 16.09 3.58
C GLY A 54 -1.57 15.43 4.94
N GLN A 55 -2.29 16.04 5.89
CA GLN A 55 -2.42 15.48 7.24
C GLN A 55 -3.13 14.13 7.25
N LEU A 56 -4.19 13.98 6.45
CA LEU A 56 -4.94 12.73 6.34
C LEU A 56 -4.08 11.59 5.79
N THR A 57 -3.27 11.87 4.77
CA THR A 57 -2.51 10.83 4.05
C THR A 57 -1.11 10.59 4.59
N PHE A 58 -0.50 11.54 5.31
CA PHE A 58 0.89 11.45 5.75
C PHE A 58 1.14 10.27 6.70
N TYR A 59 0.42 10.19 7.82
CA TYR A 59 0.58 9.08 8.78
C TYR A 59 0.12 7.74 8.19
N ASN A 60 -0.92 7.77 7.37
CA ASN A 60 -1.39 6.59 6.65
C ASN A 60 -0.26 6.03 5.77
N SER A 61 0.20 6.81 4.80
CA SER A 61 1.13 6.38 3.77
C SER A 61 2.55 6.08 4.29
N THR A 62 2.99 6.81 5.32
CA THR A 62 4.36 6.72 5.84
C THR A 62 4.52 5.60 6.85
N LEU A 63 3.54 5.40 7.74
CA LEU A 63 3.67 4.52 8.91
C LEU A 63 2.77 3.28 8.86
N LEU A 64 1.49 3.45 8.50
CA LEU A 64 0.46 2.44 8.74
C LEU A 64 0.09 1.64 7.50
N TYR A 65 0.24 2.22 6.32
CA TYR A 65 -0.07 1.58 5.05
C TYR A 65 0.89 0.43 4.70
N PRO A 66 2.22 0.55 4.85
CA PRO A 66 3.10 -0.57 4.53
C PRO A 66 2.91 -1.81 5.44
N PRO A 67 2.73 -1.70 6.77
CA PRO A 67 2.39 -2.85 7.61
C PRO A 67 1.03 -3.45 7.26
N MET A 68 0.04 -2.63 6.91
CA MET A 68 -1.26 -3.12 6.42
C MET A 68 -1.09 -3.96 5.13
N LEU A 69 -0.29 -3.48 4.17
CA LEU A 69 0.04 -4.24 2.95
C LEU A 69 0.78 -5.55 3.26
N ALA A 70 1.68 -5.54 4.24
CA ALA A 70 2.38 -6.74 4.71
C ALA A 70 1.43 -7.78 5.32
N ILE A 71 0.44 -7.34 6.10
CA ILE A 71 -0.60 -8.22 6.66
C ILE A 71 -1.43 -8.83 5.53
N ILE A 72 -1.85 -8.03 4.54
CA ILE A 72 -2.61 -8.54 3.39
C ILE A 72 -1.79 -9.58 2.61
N ALA A 73 -0.54 -9.27 2.26
CA ALA A 73 0.35 -10.19 1.56
C ALA A 73 0.57 -11.48 2.38
N GLY A 74 0.82 -11.34 3.68
CA GLY A 74 1.01 -12.44 4.62
C GLY A 74 -0.19 -13.37 4.68
N LEU A 75 -1.38 -12.84 4.94
CA LEU A 75 -2.62 -13.62 5.06
C LEU A 75 -3.05 -14.30 3.75
N LEU A 76 -2.64 -13.76 2.60
CA LEU A 76 -2.85 -14.42 1.31
C LEU A 76 -1.88 -15.58 1.05
N LEU A 77 -0.64 -15.50 1.57
CA LEU A 77 0.43 -16.47 1.24
C LEU A 77 0.65 -17.54 2.31
N VAL A 78 0.50 -17.22 3.59
CA VAL A 78 0.74 -18.15 4.70
C VAL A 78 -0.07 -19.45 4.59
N PRO A 79 -1.36 -19.42 4.22
CA PRO A 79 -2.14 -20.66 4.07
C PRO A 79 -1.56 -21.66 3.06
N GLU A 80 -0.77 -21.21 2.08
CA GLU A 80 -0.12 -22.10 1.12
C GLU A 80 0.97 -22.96 1.78
N PHE A 81 1.58 -22.48 2.85
CA PHE A 81 2.60 -23.21 3.60
C PHE A 81 2.01 -24.10 4.70
N GLU A 82 0.70 -24.03 4.94
CA GLU A 82 0.01 -24.86 5.90
C GLU A 82 -0.44 -26.18 5.26
N ARG A 83 -0.47 -27.25 6.07
CA ARG A 83 -1.06 -28.55 5.72
C ARG A 83 -0.55 -29.15 4.39
N LYS A 84 0.71 -28.87 4.02
CA LYS A 84 1.34 -29.32 2.75
C LYS A 84 0.60 -28.85 1.49
N THR A 85 -0.16 -27.75 1.58
CA THR A 85 -0.94 -27.22 0.45
C THR A 85 -0.02 -26.92 -0.75
N LEU A 86 1.11 -26.26 -0.53
CA LEU A 86 2.09 -25.99 -1.57
C LEU A 86 2.63 -27.26 -2.25
N ASP A 87 2.91 -28.31 -1.47
CA ASP A 87 3.44 -29.57 -2.01
C ASP A 87 2.39 -30.27 -2.87
N MET A 88 1.13 -30.28 -2.42
CA MET A 88 0.01 -30.80 -3.21
C MET A 88 -0.18 -30.02 -4.52
N LEU A 89 -0.06 -28.70 -4.49
CA LEU A 89 -0.15 -27.86 -5.69
C LEU A 89 1.00 -28.16 -6.65
N LYS A 90 2.22 -28.36 -6.16
CA LYS A 90 3.37 -28.76 -6.97
C LYS A 90 3.21 -30.16 -7.57
N ALA A 91 2.73 -31.12 -6.79
CA ALA A 91 2.46 -32.48 -7.26
C ALA A 91 1.41 -32.50 -8.38
N ASN A 92 0.42 -31.61 -8.30
CA ASN A 92 -0.59 -31.39 -9.33
C ASN A 92 -0.12 -30.46 -10.47
N GLN A 93 1.18 -30.18 -10.59
CA GLN A 93 1.79 -29.37 -11.65
C GLN A 93 1.20 -27.95 -11.78
N VAL A 94 0.71 -27.39 -10.68
CA VAL A 94 0.20 -26.01 -10.65
C VAL A 94 1.36 -25.05 -10.83
N SER A 95 1.23 -24.12 -11.77
CA SER A 95 2.28 -23.12 -12.03
C SER A 95 2.36 -22.11 -10.87
N MET A 96 3.51 -22.09 -10.17
CA MET A 96 3.78 -21.14 -9.07
C MET A 96 3.70 -19.68 -9.52
N ARG A 97 4.10 -19.40 -10.77
CA ARG A 97 4.00 -18.07 -11.38
C ARG A 97 2.56 -17.61 -11.51
N LYS A 98 1.68 -18.46 -12.06
CA LYS A 98 0.25 -18.14 -12.24
C LYS A 98 -0.46 -18.06 -10.90
N LEU A 99 -0.11 -18.91 -9.94
CA LEU A 99 -0.64 -18.84 -8.57
C LEU A 99 -0.30 -17.52 -7.91
N TYR A 100 0.98 -17.12 -7.94
CA TYR A 100 1.41 -15.88 -7.32
C TYR A 100 0.83 -14.64 -8.01
N LEU A 101 0.75 -14.64 -9.35
CA LEU A 101 0.05 -13.57 -10.08
C LEU A 101 -1.42 -13.44 -9.67
N GLY A 102 -2.12 -14.56 -9.46
CA GLY A 102 -3.49 -14.57 -8.95
C GLY A 102 -3.58 -13.88 -7.58
N LYS A 103 -2.66 -14.18 -6.66
CA LYS A 103 -2.61 -13.53 -5.33
C LYS A 103 -2.29 -12.04 -5.41
N LEU A 104 -1.38 -11.62 -6.29
CA LEU A 104 -1.09 -10.20 -6.51
C LEU A 104 -2.31 -9.45 -7.03
N MET A 105 -3.04 -10.00 -8.00
CA MET A 105 -4.29 -9.42 -8.50
C MET A 105 -5.35 -9.34 -7.39
N SER A 106 -5.50 -10.40 -6.58
CA SER A 106 -6.40 -10.39 -5.42
C SER A 106 -6.03 -9.31 -4.40
N SER A 107 -4.74 -9.15 -4.10
CA SER A 107 -4.27 -8.12 -3.17
C SER A 107 -4.59 -6.71 -3.68
N PHE A 108 -4.40 -6.46 -4.98
CA PHE A 108 -4.70 -5.18 -5.61
C PHE A 108 -6.20 -4.84 -5.52
N LEU A 109 -7.06 -5.80 -5.83
CA LEU A 109 -8.52 -5.62 -5.75
C LEU A 109 -9.02 -5.39 -4.33
N LEU A 110 -8.33 -5.91 -3.31
CA LEU A 110 -8.65 -5.64 -1.90
C LEU A 110 -8.22 -4.25 -1.44
N ILE A 111 -7.14 -3.72 -2.02
CA ILE A 111 -6.61 -2.41 -1.65
C ILE A 111 -7.43 -1.28 -2.26
N LEU A 112 -7.98 -1.49 -3.46
CA LEU A 112 -8.81 -0.51 -4.17
C LEU A 112 -9.93 0.08 -3.30
N PRO A 113 -10.82 -0.71 -2.64
CA PRO A 113 -11.86 -0.15 -1.79
C PRO A 113 -11.32 0.59 -0.56
N ILE A 114 -10.14 0.21 -0.02
CA ILE A 114 -9.49 0.93 1.09
C ILE A 114 -9.05 2.32 0.62
N GLN A 115 -8.48 2.42 -0.58
CA GLN A 115 -8.07 3.71 -1.16
C GLN A 115 -9.27 4.58 -1.57
N LEU A 116 -10.35 3.99 -2.05
CA LEU A 116 -11.61 4.73 -2.26
C LEU A 116 -12.22 5.22 -0.95
N LEU A 117 -12.11 4.45 0.13
CA LEU A 117 -12.56 4.87 1.45
C LEU A 117 -11.73 6.06 1.96
N LEU A 118 -10.42 6.10 1.72
CA LEU A 118 -9.58 7.26 2.03
C LEU A 118 -10.10 8.52 1.32
N LEU A 119 -10.47 8.42 0.04
CA LEU A 119 -11.08 9.53 -0.70
C LEU A 119 -12.41 9.96 -0.08
N LEU A 120 -13.24 9.01 0.30
CA LEU A 120 -14.53 9.28 0.92
C LEU A 120 -14.37 10.02 2.26
N ILE A 121 -13.40 9.59 3.09
CA ILE A 121 -13.07 10.28 4.35
C ILE A 121 -12.62 11.72 4.06
N PHE A 122 -11.78 11.93 3.05
CA PHE A 122 -11.36 13.27 2.63
C PHE A 122 -12.54 14.15 2.21
N ILE A 123 -13.44 13.64 1.36
CA ILE A 123 -14.61 14.38 0.88
C ILE A 123 -15.53 14.76 2.05
N VAL A 124 -15.79 13.82 2.97
CA VAL A 124 -16.62 14.08 4.15
C VAL A 124 -15.98 15.13 5.04
N ALA A 125 -14.68 15.02 5.33
CA ALA A 125 -13.97 15.98 6.16
C ALA A 125 -13.93 17.38 5.54
N ALA A 126 -13.66 17.48 4.23
CA ALA A 126 -13.65 18.76 3.53
C ALA A 126 -15.06 19.40 3.48
N LYS A 127 -16.12 18.59 3.39
CA LYS A 127 -17.51 19.08 3.46
C LYS A 127 -17.87 19.60 4.85
N ILE A 128 -17.44 18.92 5.92
CA ILE A 128 -17.65 19.36 7.31
C ILE A 128 -16.98 20.73 7.54
N ASP A 129 -15.81 20.93 6.92
CA ASP A 129 -15.01 22.14 7.05
C ASP A 129 -15.43 23.28 6.09
N GLY A 130 -16.44 23.06 5.24
CA GLY A 130 -16.97 24.07 4.33
C GLY A 130 -16.07 24.41 3.11
N ILE A 131 -15.15 23.53 2.73
CA ILE A 131 -14.22 23.76 1.61
C ILE A 131 -14.95 23.58 0.26
N SER A 132 -14.80 24.53 -0.67
CA SER A 132 -15.36 24.45 -2.03
C SER A 132 -14.56 23.49 -2.93
N PHE A 133 -15.28 22.65 -3.69
CA PHE A 133 -14.71 21.58 -4.52
C PHE A 133 -14.75 21.93 -6.02
N ASP A 134 -14.02 22.95 -6.50
CA ASP A 134 -14.14 23.36 -7.92
C ASP A 134 -13.11 22.75 -8.89
N LEU A 135 -11.99 22.20 -8.41
CA LEU A 135 -10.99 21.57 -9.30
C LEU A 135 -10.08 20.53 -8.62
N SER A 136 -10.19 20.39 -7.30
CA SER A 136 -9.24 19.62 -6.48
C SER A 136 -9.47 18.11 -6.54
N LEU A 137 -10.69 17.64 -6.80
CA LEU A 137 -11.02 16.20 -6.67
C LEU A 137 -10.29 15.32 -7.70
N ALA A 138 -10.15 15.79 -8.94
CA ALA A 138 -9.46 15.04 -10.00
C ALA A 138 -7.98 14.79 -9.65
N THR A 139 -7.32 15.77 -9.03
CA THR A 139 -5.93 15.66 -8.56
C THR A 139 -5.79 14.60 -7.46
N HIS A 140 -6.71 14.59 -6.49
CA HIS A 140 -6.70 13.58 -5.41
C HIS A 140 -6.97 12.16 -5.93
N VAL A 141 -7.87 12.02 -6.93
CA VAL A 141 -8.10 10.72 -7.60
C VAL A 141 -6.84 10.24 -8.32
N LYS A 142 -6.11 11.14 -8.99
CA LYS A 142 -4.81 10.82 -9.60
C LYS A 142 -3.80 10.35 -8.56
N TRP A 143 -3.69 11.03 -7.42
CA TRP A 143 -2.77 10.63 -6.34
C TRP A 143 -3.13 9.28 -5.73
N ILE A 144 -4.42 8.94 -5.65
CA ILE A 144 -4.87 7.59 -5.27
C ILE A 144 -4.48 6.55 -6.32
N ALA A 145 -4.61 6.85 -7.61
CA ALA A 145 -4.16 5.93 -8.65
C ALA A 145 -2.64 5.66 -8.54
N LEU A 146 -1.85 6.70 -8.24
CA LEU A 146 -0.42 6.57 -7.98
C LEU A 146 -0.14 5.77 -6.69
N SER A 147 -0.95 5.95 -5.64
CA SER A 147 -0.83 5.18 -4.40
C SER A 147 -1.02 3.68 -4.65
N LEU A 148 -2.01 3.31 -5.46
CA LEU A 148 -2.25 1.94 -5.87
C LEU A 148 -1.06 1.32 -6.62
N LEU A 149 -0.42 2.10 -7.51
CA LEU A 149 0.80 1.66 -8.20
C LEU A 149 1.97 1.50 -7.23
N SER A 150 2.09 2.38 -6.24
CA SER A 150 3.16 2.31 -5.24
C SER A 150 3.01 1.19 -4.23
N SER A 151 1.85 0.55 -4.16
CA SER A 151 1.62 -0.60 -3.27
C SER A 151 2.30 -1.87 -3.79
N PHE A 152 2.52 -1.99 -5.10
CA PHE A 152 3.14 -3.17 -5.72
C PHE A 152 4.53 -3.52 -5.18
N PRO A 153 5.50 -2.60 -5.08
CA PRO A 153 6.83 -2.95 -4.56
C PRO A 153 6.78 -3.42 -3.11
N ILE A 154 5.90 -2.84 -2.29
CA ILE A 154 5.75 -3.27 -0.89
C ILE A 154 5.11 -4.65 -0.83
N ILE A 155 4.01 -4.90 -1.56
CA ILE A 155 3.35 -6.21 -1.57
C ILE A 155 4.29 -7.29 -2.05
N THR A 156 5.06 -7.04 -3.10
CA THR A 156 6.01 -8.03 -3.66
C THR A 156 7.20 -8.26 -2.72
N LEU A 157 7.75 -7.21 -2.10
CA LEU A 157 8.76 -7.31 -1.06
C LEU A 157 8.27 -8.13 0.14
N GLN A 158 7.07 -7.84 0.62
CA GLN A 158 6.47 -8.54 1.75
C GLN A 158 6.14 -9.98 1.40
N SER A 159 5.66 -10.23 0.18
CA SER A 159 5.48 -11.58 -0.34
C SER A 159 6.79 -12.38 -0.32
N TYR A 160 7.90 -11.78 -0.75
CA TYR A 160 9.20 -12.44 -0.69
C TYR A 160 9.59 -12.81 0.74
N ILE A 161 9.44 -11.86 1.68
CA ILE A 161 9.77 -12.08 3.09
C ILE A 161 8.89 -13.18 3.69
N THR A 162 7.57 -13.15 3.45
CA THR A 162 6.63 -14.16 3.92
C THR A 162 6.97 -15.53 3.35
N VAL A 163 7.21 -15.66 2.03
CA VAL A 163 7.57 -16.95 1.41
C VAL A 163 8.89 -17.48 1.96
N LYS A 164 9.90 -16.61 2.13
CA LYS A 164 11.21 -17.01 2.66
C LYS A 164 11.16 -17.46 4.11
N THR A 165 10.36 -16.78 4.93
CA THR A 165 10.33 -17.03 6.38
C THR A 165 9.22 -18.00 6.80
N ARG A 166 8.22 -18.23 5.94
CA ARG A 166 6.98 -18.96 6.22
C ARG A 166 6.26 -18.44 7.47
N ASN A 167 6.49 -17.17 7.82
CA ASN A 167 6.01 -16.58 9.06
C ASN A 167 5.45 -15.19 8.77
N PHE A 168 4.16 -15.01 9.04
CA PHE A 168 3.48 -13.75 8.79
C PHE A 168 4.03 -12.62 9.68
N SER A 169 4.27 -12.90 10.96
CA SER A 169 4.72 -11.90 11.95
C SER A 169 6.08 -11.31 11.58
N LYS A 170 6.98 -12.10 10.98
CA LYS A 170 8.27 -11.60 10.49
C LYS A 170 8.10 -10.59 9.35
N GLY A 171 7.19 -10.84 8.41
CA GLY A 171 6.86 -9.89 7.35
C GLY A 171 6.34 -8.57 7.93
N VAL A 172 5.35 -8.66 8.82
CA VAL A 172 4.78 -7.47 9.48
C VAL A 172 5.85 -6.69 10.27
N GLY A 173 6.71 -7.37 11.02
CA GLY A 173 7.80 -6.72 11.75
C GLY A 173 8.78 -5.97 10.84
N VAL A 174 9.17 -6.57 9.72
CA VAL A 174 10.05 -5.90 8.73
C VAL A 174 9.34 -4.70 8.09
N ALA A 175 8.04 -4.81 7.81
CA ALA A 175 7.26 -3.69 7.28
C ALA A 175 7.17 -2.53 8.28
N THR A 176 6.95 -2.81 9.55
CA THR A 176 6.91 -1.81 10.62
C THR A 176 8.25 -1.12 10.76
N ILE A 177 9.35 -1.87 10.83
CA ILE A 177 10.71 -1.29 10.88
C ILE A 177 10.98 -0.45 9.63
N GLY A 178 10.63 -0.96 8.44
CA GLY A 178 10.77 -0.23 7.18
C GLY A 178 9.99 1.09 7.17
N SER A 179 8.79 1.10 7.74
CA SER A 179 7.97 2.31 7.85
C SER A 179 8.54 3.32 8.84
N MET A 180 9.08 2.86 9.96
CA MET A 180 9.80 3.73 10.91
C MET A 180 11.09 4.30 10.31
N LEU A 181 11.84 3.49 9.57
CA LEU A 181 13.02 3.96 8.83
C LEU A 181 12.65 5.00 7.78
N ASN A 182 11.54 4.80 7.06
CA ASN A 182 11.01 5.82 6.14
C ASN A 182 10.74 7.13 6.90
N PHE A 183 10.05 7.04 8.04
CA PHE A 183 9.74 8.21 8.87
C PHE A 183 11.00 8.95 9.32
N VAL A 184 12.07 8.25 9.70
CA VAL A 184 13.36 8.86 10.06
C VAL A 184 14.06 9.46 8.82
N LEU A 185 14.07 8.74 7.69
CA LEU A 185 14.71 9.18 6.44
C LEU A 185 14.17 10.51 5.92
N ILE A 186 12.86 10.74 6.11
CA ILE A 186 12.17 11.99 5.78
C ILE A 186 12.81 13.22 6.44
N PHE A 187 13.41 13.08 7.63
CA PHE A 187 14.10 14.15 8.35
C PHE A 187 15.60 14.23 8.06
N ILE A 188 16.24 13.13 7.68
CA ILE A 188 17.67 13.10 7.39
C ILE A 188 17.95 13.64 5.98
N ASN A 189 17.31 13.05 4.96
CA ASN A 189 17.50 13.45 3.58
C ASN A 189 16.34 12.97 2.71
N GLU A 190 15.53 13.93 2.27
CA GLU A 190 14.36 13.67 1.43
C GLU A 190 14.72 13.01 0.09
N SER A 191 15.92 13.22 -0.45
CA SER A 191 16.33 12.62 -1.73
C SER A 191 16.42 11.09 -1.66
N PHE A 192 16.79 10.52 -0.50
CA PHE A 192 16.84 9.07 -0.34
C PHE A 192 15.44 8.44 -0.30
N THR A 193 14.43 9.19 0.12
CA THR A 193 13.05 8.69 0.11
C THR A 193 12.60 8.34 -1.30
N LYS A 194 13.14 8.97 -2.36
CA LYS A 194 12.78 8.66 -3.75
C LYS A 194 13.11 7.22 -4.15
N PHE A 195 14.11 6.60 -3.51
CA PHE A 195 14.61 5.26 -3.84
C PHE A 195 14.27 4.20 -2.80
N PHE A 196 13.54 4.55 -1.75
CA PHE A 196 13.18 3.60 -0.70
C PHE A 196 11.81 2.98 -1.01
N PRO A 197 11.60 1.65 -0.87
CA PRO A 197 10.31 1.05 -1.24
C PRO A 197 9.17 1.45 -0.28
N TYR A 198 9.46 1.62 1.01
CA TYR A 198 8.44 1.95 2.02
C TYR A 198 7.96 3.41 1.98
N SER A 199 8.68 4.29 1.28
CA SER A 199 8.29 5.69 1.07
C SER A 199 7.40 5.87 -0.17
N GLN A 200 7.35 4.89 -1.08
CA GLN A 200 6.65 5.04 -2.36
C GLN A 200 5.16 5.38 -2.19
N PRO A 201 4.41 4.83 -1.22
CA PRO A 201 3.04 5.27 -0.95
C PRO A 201 2.89 6.73 -0.58
N MET A 202 3.82 7.26 0.22
CA MET A 202 3.84 8.68 0.59
C MET A 202 4.11 9.56 -0.63
N ILE A 203 5.04 9.14 -1.49
CA ILE A 203 5.35 9.84 -2.74
C ILE A 203 4.16 9.78 -3.70
N GLY A 204 3.51 8.62 -3.83
CA GLY A 204 2.33 8.42 -4.69
C GLY A 204 1.14 9.27 -4.26
N LEU A 205 0.84 9.32 -2.97
CA LEU A 205 -0.23 10.16 -2.41
C LEU A 205 0.12 11.64 -2.34
N ARG A 206 1.37 12.01 -2.67
CA ARG A 206 1.90 13.38 -2.54
C ARG A 206 1.64 13.98 -1.16
N SER A 207 1.65 13.14 -0.13
CA SER A 207 1.28 13.49 1.25
C SER A 207 2.12 14.62 1.85
N ARG A 208 3.34 14.83 1.33
CA ARG A 208 4.26 15.89 1.75
C ARG A 208 4.38 17.02 0.75
N ALA A 209 4.55 16.70 -0.53
CA ALA A 209 4.80 17.70 -1.56
C ALA A 209 3.55 18.53 -1.91
N LEU A 210 2.34 17.94 -1.80
CA LEU A 210 1.04 18.60 -2.05
C LEU A 210 0.88 19.25 -3.42
N GLN A 211 1.80 18.97 -4.34
CA GLN A 211 1.80 19.41 -5.72
C GLN A 211 1.83 18.19 -6.62
N ASP A 212 1.33 18.30 -7.85
CA ASP A 212 1.50 17.26 -8.84
C ASP A 212 2.98 16.96 -9.15
N MET A 213 3.26 15.70 -9.52
CA MET A 213 4.59 15.29 -9.93
C MET A 213 4.99 15.99 -11.22
N THR A 214 6.23 16.46 -11.28
CA THR A 214 6.85 16.85 -12.56
C THR A 214 7.06 15.61 -13.43
N PHE A 215 7.25 15.80 -14.74
CA PHE A 215 7.47 14.69 -15.66
C PHE A 215 8.66 13.80 -15.26
N LEU A 216 9.77 14.42 -14.80
CA LEU A 216 10.95 13.68 -14.32
C LEU A 216 10.68 12.91 -13.02
N GLU A 217 9.95 13.51 -12.08
CA GLU A 217 9.54 12.83 -10.84
C GLU A 217 8.66 11.62 -11.14
N PHE A 218 7.73 11.77 -12.08
CA PHE A 218 6.84 10.69 -12.50
C PHE A 218 7.61 9.53 -13.15
N ILE A 219 8.56 9.82 -14.05
CA ILE A 219 9.42 8.78 -14.64
C ILE A 219 10.19 8.06 -13.53
N LEU A 220 10.87 8.80 -12.66
CA LEU A 220 11.65 8.22 -11.57
C LEU A 220 10.78 7.34 -10.67
N PHE A 221 9.61 7.82 -10.28
CA PHE A 221 8.63 7.09 -9.48
C PHE A 221 8.25 5.77 -10.17
N ILE A 222 7.85 5.80 -11.44
CA ILE A 222 7.47 4.59 -12.17
C ILE A 222 8.64 3.61 -12.29
N THR A 223 9.84 4.11 -12.62
CA THR A 223 11.05 3.27 -12.71
C THR A 223 11.33 2.55 -11.40
N VAL A 224 11.34 3.27 -10.28
CA VAL A 224 11.62 2.70 -8.96
C VAL A 224 10.57 1.63 -8.59
N ASN A 225 9.29 1.93 -8.80
CA ASN A 225 8.21 0.99 -8.49
C ASN A 225 8.27 -0.27 -9.36
N ILE A 226 8.57 -0.15 -10.66
CA ILE A 226 8.71 -1.30 -11.56
C ILE A 226 9.93 -2.14 -11.18
N VAL A 227 11.08 -1.51 -10.95
CA VAL A 227 12.34 -2.22 -10.63
C VAL A 227 12.20 -3.03 -9.35
N PHE A 228 11.71 -2.42 -8.26
CA PHE A 228 11.51 -3.15 -7.01
C PHE A 228 10.46 -4.25 -7.15
N SER A 229 9.33 -3.95 -7.79
CA SER A 229 8.27 -4.94 -7.99
C SER A 229 8.76 -6.14 -8.79
N PHE A 230 9.52 -5.90 -9.85
CA PHE A 230 10.07 -6.96 -10.70
C PHE A 230 11.11 -7.81 -9.96
N ILE A 231 12.05 -7.18 -9.26
CA ILE A 231 13.09 -7.90 -8.51
C ILE A 231 12.45 -8.81 -7.47
N PHE A 232 11.57 -8.29 -6.62
CA PHE A 232 10.94 -9.09 -5.57
C PHE A 232 9.94 -10.10 -6.12
N TYR A 233 9.27 -9.81 -7.23
CA TYR A 233 8.43 -10.78 -7.93
C TYR A 233 9.22 -12.03 -8.34
N GLN A 234 10.38 -11.84 -9.00
CA GLN A 234 11.23 -12.95 -9.43
C GLN A 234 11.79 -13.74 -8.24
N LEU A 235 12.22 -13.04 -7.19
CA LEU A 235 12.72 -13.67 -5.97
C LEU A 235 11.64 -14.50 -5.27
N THR A 236 10.40 -14.01 -5.20
CA THR A 236 9.27 -14.77 -4.63
C THR A 236 8.99 -16.04 -5.43
N ILE A 237 8.95 -15.95 -6.76
CA ILE A 237 8.73 -17.13 -7.62
C ILE A 237 9.82 -18.16 -7.44
N LYS A 238 11.09 -17.74 -7.51
CA LYS A 238 12.24 -18.63 -7.33
C LYS A 238 12.18 -19.36 -5.98
N ASN A 239 11.79 -18.65 -4.93
CA ASN A 239 11.62 -19.28 -3.61
C ASN A 239 10.41 -20.22 -3.56
N LEU A 240 9.28 -19.86 -4.17
CA LEU A 240 8.11 -20.74 -4.24
C LEU A 240 8.43 -22.03 -4.99
N GLU A 241 9.12 -21.95 -6.13
CA GLU A 241 9.55 -23.11 -6.93
C GLU A 241 10.52 -24.01 -6.15
N ASN A 242 11.50 -23.43 -5.46
CA ASN A 242 12.53 -24.18 -4.71
C ASN A 242 12.10 -24.63 -3.30
N SER A 243 10.96 -24.16 -2.80
CA SER A 243 10.47 -24.52 -1.46
C SER A 243 10.18 -26.02 -1.35
N LYS A 244 10.91 -26.73 -0.49
CA LYS A 244 10.62 -28.13 -0.13
C LYS A 244 9.68 -28.25 1.06
#